data_AF-A0AA95ZG41-F1
#
_entry.id   AF-A0AA95ZG41-F1
#
_cell.length_a   1.000
_cell.length_b   1.000
_cell.length_c   1.000
_cell.angle_alpha   90.00
_cell.angle_beta   90.00
_cell.angle_gamma   90.00
#
_symmetry.space_group_name_H-M   'P 1'
#
loop_
_entity.id
_entity.type
_entity.pdbx_description
1 polymer ?
#
loop_
_entity_poly.entity_id
_entity_poly.type
_entity_poly.pdbx_seq_one_letter_code
_entity_poly.pdbx_strand_id
1 'polypeptide(L)'
;MDDEGAISEIKRRADRLQKLAAEAFDWPSKEAANRMLGECRAFERGLPQKFGNVTSQITYLMEAFRMMTKASFSISDARNAARTAFARIDNALGIHERAKS
;
A
#
# COMPACT_ATOMS: atom_id res chain seq x y z
N MET A 1 0.65 23.27 -3.58
CA MET A 1 0.78 21.96 -4.22
C MET A 1 -0.60 21.60 -4.72
N ASP A 2 -0.82 21.60 -6.03
CA ASP A 2 -2.09 21.17 -6.63
C ASP A 2 -2.36 19.68 -6.33
N ASP A 3 -3.63 19.26 -6.37
CA ASP A 3 -3.95 17.87 -6.05
C ASP A 3 -3.47 16.89 -7.13
N GLU A 4 -3.19 17.37 -8.34
CA GLU A 4 -2.73 16.55 -9.46
C GLU A 4 -1.30 16.05 -9.24
N GLY A 5 -0.40 16.94 -8.78
CA GLY A 5 0.94 16.58 -8.34
C GLY A 5 0.92 15.64 -7.13
N ALA A 6 -0.04 15.83 -6.21
CA ALA A 6 -0.19 14.93 -5.06
C ALA A 6 -0.69 13.53 -5.49
N ILE A 7 -1.70 13.43 -6.35
CA ILE A 7 -2.20 12.15 -6.88
C ILE A 7 -1.10 11.41 -7.64
N SER A 8 -0.36 12.12 -8.50
CA SER A 8 0.75 11.55 -9.27
C SER A 8 1.84 10.98 -8.36
N GLU A 9 2.19 11.69 -7.29
CA GLU A 9 3.14 11.20 -6.30
C GLU A 9 2.62 9.99 -5.53
N ILE A 10 1.33 9.97 -5.16
CA ILE A 10 0.72 8.83 -4.48
C ILE A 10 0.70 7.59 -5.39
N LYS A 11 0.36 7.74 -6.68
CA LYS A 11 0.43 6.65 -7.67
C LYS A 11 1.84 6.08 -7.76
N ARG A 12 2.85 6.94 -7.94
CA ARG A 12 4.26 6.54 -8.00
C ARG A 12 4.71 5.75 -6.77
N ARG A 13 4.28 6.19 -5.57
CA ARG A 13 4.59 5.49 -4.31
C ARG A 13 3.84 4.17 -4.17
N ALA A 14 2.58 4.12 -4.58
CA ALA A 14 1.78 2.89 -4.61
C ALA A 14 2.39 1.85 -5.56
N ASP A 15 2.84 2.24 -6.75
CA ASP A 15 3.52 1.36 -7.70
C ASP A 15 4.83 0.80 -7.14
N ARG A 16 5.61 1.64 -6.44
CA ARG A 16 6.81 1.19 -5.75
C ARG A 16 6.49 0.16 -4.66
N LEU A 17 5.43 0.37 -3.89
CA LEU A 17 4.97 -0.62 -2.91
C LEU A 17 4.49 -1.91 -3.57
N GLN A 18 3.81 -1.85 -4.72
CA GLN A 18 3.38 -3.05 -5.45
C GLN A 18 4.57 -3.91 -5.89
N LYS A 19 5.63 -3.27 -6.42
CA LYS A 19 6.87 -3.97 -6.81
C LYS A 19 7.54 -4.64 -5.62
N LEU A 20 7.71 -3.89 -4.52
CA LEU A 20 8.30 -4.43 -3.29
C LEU A 20 7.43 -5.52 -2.65
N ALA A 21 6.11 -5.41 -2.75
CA ALA A 21 5.18 -6.43 -2.30
C ALA A 21 5.36 -7.72 -3.11
N ALA A 22 5.44 -7.62 -4.43
CA ALA A 22 5.69 -8.77 -5.30
C ALA A 22 7.01 -9.46 -4.94
N GLU A 23 8.10 -8.70 -4.79
CA GLU A 23 9.40 -9.22 -4.34
C GLU A 23 9.28 -9.95 -2.98
N ALA A 24 8.58 -9.34 -2.02
CA ALA A 24 8.37 -9.92 -0.70
C ALA A 24 7.48 -11.18 -0.72
N PHE A 25 6.60 -11.32 -1.71
CA PHE A 25 5.76 -12.51 -1.85
C PHE A 25 6.42 -13.62 -2.67
N ASP A 26 7.36 -13.30 -3.55
CA ASP A 26 8.14 -14.29 -4.31
C ASP A 26 9.24 -14.90 -3.45
N TRP A 27 9.86 -14.10 -2.58
CA TRP A 27 10.87 -14.52 -1.61
C TRP A 27 10.48 -14.13 -0.18
N PRO A 28 9.52 -14.83 0.45
CA PRO A 28 9.00 -14.48 1.77
C PRO A 28 10.08 -14.60 2.85
N SER A 29 10.40 -13.48 3.48
CA SER A 29 11.30 -13.40 4.63
C SER A 29 10.84 -12.36 5.63
N LYS A 30 11.34 -12.46 6.87
CA LYS A 30 11.06 -11.47 7.92
C LYS A 30 11.65 -10.11 7.54
N GLU A 31 12.81 -10.11 6.88
CA GLU A 31 13.49 -8.92 6.36
C GLU A 31 12.64 -8.25 5.27
N ALA A 32 12.10 -9.02 4.31
CA ALA A 32 11.25 -8.49 3.25
C ALA A 32 9.94 -7.91 3.83
N ALA A 33 9.31 -8.61 4.77
CA ALA A 33 8.13 -8.11 5.47
C ALA A 33 8.43 -6.81 6.25
N ASN A 34 9.54 -6.76 6.98
CA ASN A 34 9.95 -5.56 7.72
C ASN A 34 10.28 -4.38 6.79
N ARG A 35 10.91 -4.64 5.65
CA ARG A 35 11.15 -3.62 4.61
C ARG A 35 9.82 -3.05 4.11
N MET A 36 8.85 -3.91 3.80
CA MET A 36 7.50 -3.48 3.40
C MET A 36 6.80 -2.66 4.48
N LEU A 37 6.89 -3.06 5.75
CA LEU A 37 6.32 -2.31 6.86
C LEU A 37 6.95 -0.92 7.01
N GLY A 38 8.26 -0.81 6.82
CA GLY A 38 8.97 0.48 6.83
C GLY A 38 8.49 1.40 5.72
N GLU A 39 8.38 0.88 4.51
CA GLU A 39 7.94 1.63 3.33
C GLU A 39 6.46 2.06 3.44
N CYS A 40 5.59 1.18 3.96
CA CYS A 40 4.19 1.54 4.21
C CYS A 40 4.06 2.65 5.27
N ARG A 41 4.81 2.59 6.39
CA ARG A 41 4.83 3.66 7.40
C ARG A 41 5.35 4.98 6.84
N ALA A 42 6.37 4.93 5.99
CA ALA A 42 6.88 6.12 5.31
C ALA A 42 5.83 6.70 4.35
N PHE A 43 5.03 5.84 3.70
CA PHE A 43 3.92 6.27 2.86
C PHE A 43 2.80 6.93 3.66
N GLU A 44 2.30 6.23 4.67
CA GLU A 44 1.22 6.70 5.54
C GLU A 44 1.50 8.09 6.13
N ARG A 45 2.71 8.31 6.65
CA ARG A 45 3.12 9.61 7.23
C ARG A 45 3.23 10.75 6.21
N GLY A 46 3.45 10.44 4.94
CA GLY A 46 3.57 11.42 3.88
C GLY A 46 2.26 11.67 3.10
N LEU A 47 1.16 11.00 3.47
CA LEU A 47 -0.12 11.17 2.81
C LEU A 47 -0.86 12.41 3.34
N PRO A 48 -1.31 13.31 2.45
CA PRO A 48 -2.18 14.41 2.85
C PRO A 48 -3.51 13.90 3.43
N GLN A 49 -4.06 14.56 4.44
CA GLN A 49 -5.27 14.13 5.17
C GLN A 49 -6.50 13.90 4.26
N LYS A 50 -6.61 14.65 3.16
CA LYS A 50 -7.70 14.49 2.17
C LYS A 50 -7.71 13.13 1.47
N PHE A 51 -6.61 12.37 1.53
CA PHE A 51 -6.50 11.00 1.02
C PHE A 51 -6.68 9.95 2.12
N GLY A 52 -7.52 10.22 3.12
CA GLY A 52 -7.75 9.30 4.26
C GLY A 52 -8.13 7.87 3.84
N ASN A 53 -8.85 7.70 2.72
CA ASN A 53 -9.16 6.39 2.16
C ASN A 53 -7.89 5.61 1.76
N VAL A 54 -6.90 6.29 1.16
CA VAL A 54 -5.60 5.71 0.80
C VAL A 54 -4.85 5.33 2.06
N THR A 55 -4.82 6.20 3.07
CA THR A 55 -4.20 5.93 4.38
C THR A 55 -4.75 4.64 4.97
N SER A 56 -6.09 4.46 5.03
CA SER A 56 -6.69 3.23 5.55
C SER A 56 -6.29 1.97 4.77
N GLN A 57 -6.12 2.07 3.45
CA GLN A 57 -5.65 0.93 2.66
C GLN A 57 -4.16 0.62 2.91
N ILE A 58 -3.33 1.64 3.14
CA ILE A 58 -1.93 1.43 3.54
C ILE A 58 -1.84 0.77 4.91
N THR A 59 -2.67 1.19 5.88
CA THR A 59 -2.74 0.50 7.18
C THR A 59 -3.18 -0.95 7.02
N TYR A 60 -4.17 -1.23 6.17
CA TYR A 60 -4.61 -2.60 5.87
C TYR A 60 -3.50 -3.44 5.22
N LEU A 61 -2.74 -2.85 4.29
CA LEU A 61 -1.56 -3.46 3.69
C LEU A 61 -0.49 -3.79 4.74
N MET A 62 -0.26 -2.90 5.71
CA MET A 62 0.68 -3.15 6.81
C MET A 62 0.26 -4.36 7.65
N GLU A 63 -1.03 -4.53 7.93
CA GLU A 63 -1.51 -5.72 8.66
C GLU A 63 -1.22 -7.01 7.88
N ALA A 64 -1.37 -7.01 6.54
CA ALA A 64 -0.98 -8.14 5.71
C ALA A 64 0.49 -8.54 5.89
N PHE A 65 1.41 -7.57 5.88
CA PHE A 65 2.83 -7.83 6.09
C PHE A 65 3.20 -8.12 7.56
N ARG A 66 2.51 -7.54 8.54
CA ARG A 66 2.69 -7.94 9.96
C ARG A 66 2.31 -9.39 10.16
N MET A 67 1.26 -9.85 9.49
CA MET A 67 0.85 -11.25 9.56
C MET A 67 1.91 -12.20 8.99
N MET A 68 2.61 -11.83 7.91
CA MET A 68 3.75 -12.61 7.39
C MET A 68 4.92 -12.76 8.38
N THR A 69 5.02 -11.87 9.39
CA THR A 69 6.03 -12.03 10.46
C THR A 69 5.65 -13.05 11.52
N LYS A 70 4.41 -13.56 11.50
CA LYS A 70 3.91 -14.55 12.45
C LYS A 70 4.12 -15.97 11.91
N ALA A 71 4.45 -16.91 12.80
CA ALA A 71 4.86 -18.27 12.45
C ALA A 71 3.77 -19.13 11.76
N SER A 72 2.49 -18.74 11.86
CA SER A 72 1.34 -19.56 11.43
C SER A 72 0.54 -18.98 10.26
N PHE A 73 1.10 -18.01 9.53
CA PHE A 73 0.32 -17.24 8.55
C PHE A 73 0.47 -17.73 7.10
N SER A 74 -0.66 -17.75 6.39
CA SER A 74 -0.74 -18.12 4.97
C SER A 74 -0.28 -16.97 4.08
N ILE A 75 0.85 -17.14 3.37
CA ILE A 75 1.35 -16.17 2.38
C ILE A 75 0.26 -15.84 1.34
N SER A 76 -0.58 -16.81 0.96
CA SER A 76 -1.69 -16.63 0.04
C SER A 76 -2.71 -15.59 0.55
N ASP A 77 -2.98 -15.59 1.86
CA ASP A 77 -3.93 -14.65 2.46
C ASP A 77 -3.34 -13.22 2.50
N ALA A 78 -2.06 -13.06 2.84
CA ALA A 78 -1.40 -11.74 2.76
C ALA A 78 -1.37 -11.24 1.32
N ARG A 79 -1.10 -12.12 0.35
CA ARG A 79 -1.10 -11.75 -1.07
C ARG A 79 -2.48 -11.26 -1.52
N ASN A 80 -3.55 -11.95 -1.12
CA ASN A 80 -4.91 -11.52 -1.45
C ASN A 80 -5.30 -10.20 -0.75
N ALA A 81 -4.94 -10.04 0.52
CA ALA A 81 -5.15 -8.79 1.27
C ALA A 81 -4.39 -7.62 0.61
N ALA A 82 -3.12 -7.82 0.25
CA ALA A 82 -2.30 -6.81 -0.42
C ALA A 82 -2.88 -6.42 -1.79
N ARG A 83 -3.28 -7.40 -2.61
CA ARG A 83 -3.95 -7.14 -3.89
C ARG A 83 -5.22 -6.31 -3.72
N THR A 84 -6.03 -6.63 -2.71
CA THR A 84 -7.25 -5.89 -2.39
C THR A 84 -6.95 -4.46 -1.96
N ALA A 85 -5.91 -4.26 -1.12
CA ALA A 85 -5.47 -2.94 -0.70
C ALA A 85 -5.06 -2.08 -1.90
N PHE A 86 -4.23 -2.62 -2.80
CA PHE A 86 -3.77 -1.90 -4.00
C PHE A 86 -4.91 -1.53 -4.94
N ALA A 87 -5.86 -2.43 -5.19
CA ALA A 87 -7.04 -2.13 -6.00
C ALA A 87 -7.89 -1.00 -5.40
N ARG A 88 -8.01 -0.95 -4.07
CA ARG A 88 -8.74 0.12 -3.37
C ARG A 88 -7.98 1.45 -3.36
N ILE A 89 -6.65 1.43 -3.32
CA ILE A 89 -5.82 2.63 -3.48
C ILE A 89 -6.05 3.22 -4.87
N ASP A 90 -5.97 2.40 -5.91
CA ASP A 90 -6.20 2.83 -7.29
C ASP A 90 -7.61 3.41 -7.47
N ASN A 91 -8.62 2.73 -6.93
CA ASN A 91 -10.00 3.24 -6.95
C ASN A 91 -10.15 4.59 -6.22
N ALA A 92 -9.55 4.74 -5.03
CA ALA A 92 -9.60 5.98 -4.28
C ALA A 92 -8.98 7.14 -5.08
N LEU A 93 -7.87 6.89 -5.76
CA LEU A 93 -7.20 7.89 -6.61
C LEU A 93 -8.04 8.24 -7.84
N GLY A 94 -8.66 7.25 -8.49
CA GLY A 94 -9.55 7.48 -9.63
C GLY A 94 -10.79 8.31 -9.28
N ILE A 95 -11.32 8.21 -8.05
CA ILE A 95 -12.41 9.07 -7.58
C ILE A 95 -11.94 10.53 -7.49
N HIS A 96 -10.74 10.78 -6.94
CA HIS A 96 -10.18 12.13 -6.84
C HIS A 96 -9.90 12.77 -8.21
N GLU A 97 -9.52 11.99 -9.21
CA GLU A 97 -9.36 12.46 -10.59
C GLU A 97 -10.71 12.85 -11.22
N ARG A 98 -11.75 12.02 -11.02
CA ARG A 98 -13.08 12.26 -11.59
C ARG A 98 -13.85 13.41 -10.94
N ALA A 99 -13.63 13.68 -9.66
CA ALA A 99 -14.28 14.78 -8.94
C ALA A 99 -13.85 16.19 -9.43
N LYS A 100 -12.91 16.27 -10.39
CA LYS A 100 -12.42 17.50 -11.02
C LYS A 100 -12.88 17.70 -12.47
N SER A 101 -13.53 16.69 -13.07
CA SER A 101 -14.16 16.78 -14.41
C SER A 101 -15.61 17.24 -14.28
#